data_AF-A0A9D7D0Q7-F1
#
_entry.id   AF-A0A9D7D0Q7-F1
#
_cell.length_a   1.000
_cell.length_b   1.000
_cell.length_c   1.000
_cell.angle_alpha   90.00
_cell.angle_beta   90.00
_cell.angle_gamma   90.00
#
_symmetry.space_group_name_H-M   'P 1'
#
loop_
_entity.id
_entity.type
_entity.pdbx_description
1 polymer ?
#
loop_
_entity_poly.entity_id
_entity_poly.type
_entity_poly.pdbx_seq_one_letter_code
_entity_poly.pdbx_strand_id
1 'polypeptide(L)'
;MTRRTALVIAGAAALSIGLLALRAFVRPFPPDTTPDGAYLRIALALSEHRESAIFAYLETDAQWASFSVRDMRREAAGLVRSSYPDGERQKLLPTLEEEAAAKDGPELFALMAQRKGFAARLKKDLSGVQAVEIQGDRASVVTARGTRYPFRRRENGIWGLTIFTAELVAERNRAARDLEVIRTAAEDYARAAKRDGRRQ
;
A
#
# COMPACT_ATOMS: atom_id res chain seq x y z
N MET A 1 -27.74 46.37 -36.36
CA MET A 1 -26.67 45.92 -35.45
C MET A 1 -25.43 46.75 -35.69
N THR A 2 -24.83 47.35 -34.65
CA THR A 2 -23.60 48.14 -34.83
C THR A 2 -22.37 47.23 -34.88
N ARG A 3 -21.32 47.60 -35.61
CA ARG A 3 -20.05 46.83 -35.72
C ARG A 3 -19.49 46.44 -34.35
N ARG A 4 -19.67 47.27 -33.33
CA ARG A 4 -19.29 46.97 -31.94
C ARG A 4 -20.04 45.77 -31.35
N THR A 5 -21.35 45.67 -31.59
CA THR A 5 -22.17 44.56 -31.10
C THR A 5 -21.74 43.23 -31.75
N ALA A 6 -21.41 43.26 -33.05
CA ALA A 6 -20.92 42.08 -33.77
C ALA A 6 -19.55 41.59 -33.28
N LEU A 7 -18.62 42.51 -32.98
CA LEU A 7 -17.29 42.17 -32.45
C LEU A 7 -17.36 41.58 -31.04
N VAL A 8 -18.25 42.09 -30.18
CA VAL A 8 -18.45 41.55 -28.82
C VAL A 8 -19.03 40.14 -28.87
N ILE A 9 -20.02 39.89 -29.73
CA ILE A 9 -20.62 38.55 -29.90
C ILE A 9 -19.58 37.56 -30.47
N ALA A 10 -18.79 37.97 -31.47
CA ALA A 10 -17.75 37.13 -32.05
C ALA A 10 -16.63 36.80 -31.05
N GLY A 11 -16.20 37.78 -30.23
CA GLY A 11 -15.24 37.57 -29.16
C GLY A 11 -15.75 36.62 -28.08
N ALA A 12 -17.01 36.78 -27.66
CA ALA A 12 -17.65 35.89 -26.69
C ALA A 12 -17.78 34.46 -27.24
N ALA A 13 -18.15 34.29 -28.51
CA ALA A 13 -18.25 32.99 -29.16
C ALA A 13 -16.88 32.29 -29.24
N ALA A 14 -15.82 33.01 -29.62
CA ALA A 14 -14.47 32.46 -29.68
C ALA A 14 -13.94 32.03 -28.30
N LEU A 15 -14.20 32.82 -27.25
CA LEU A 15 -13.88 32.46 -25.87
C LEU A 15 -14.64 31.21 -25.40
N SER A 16 -15.93 31.11 -25.75
CA SER A 16 -16.78 29.97 -25.39
C SER A 16 -16.29 28.67 -26.05
N ILE A 17 -15.93 28.74 -27.33
CA ILE A 17 -15.37 27.60 -28.09
C ILE A 17 -14.00 27.22 -27.52
N GLY A 18 -13.15 28.20 -27.20
CA GLY A 18 -11.86 27.97 -26.55
C GLY A 18 -11.99 27.27 -25.19
N LEU A 19 -12.96 27.70 -24.36
CA LEU A 19 -13.22 27.08 -23.06
C LEU A 19 -13.76 25.65 -23.17
N LEU A 20 -14.66 25.41 -24.14
CA LEU A 20 -15.20 24.07 -24.43
C LEU A 20 -14.12 23.13 -24.96
N ALA A 21 -13.22 23.61 -25.83
CA ALA A 21 -12.09 22.84 -26.31
C ALA A 21 -11.13 22.50 -25.17
N LEU A 22 -10.75 23.46 -24.32
CA LEU A 22 -9.93 23.21 -23.13
C LEU A 22 -10.55 22.16 -22.20
N ARG A 23 -11.87 22.25 -21.97
CA ARG A 23 -12.59 21.27 -21.15
C ARG A 23 -12.63 19.88 -21.79
N ALA A 24 -12.68 19.79 -23.12
CA ALA A 24 -12.60 18.52 -23.84
C ALA A 24 -11.19 17.91 -23.81
N PHE A 25 -10.14 18.73 -23.70
CA PHE A 25 -8.75 18.30 -23.58
C PHE A 25 -8.35 17.90 -22.14
N VAL A 26 -8.96 18.52 -21.12
CA VAL A 26 -8.78 18.09 -19.72
C VAL A 26 -9.67 16.88 -19.46
N ARG A 27 -9.15 15.68 -19.76
CA ARG A 27 -9.81 14.44 -19.32
C ARG A 27 -9.81 14.40 -17.79
N PRO A 28 -10.99 14.30 -17.15
CA PRO A 28 -11.04 14.15 -15.70
C PRO A 28 -10.30 12.87 -15.29
N PHE A 29 -9.68 12.90 -14.11
CA PHE A 29 -9.05 11.72 -13.53
C PHE A 29 -10.09 10.59 -13.43
N PRO A 30 -9.83 9.38 -13.97
CA PRO A 30 -10.82 8.31 -13.96
C PRO A 30 -11.27 7.96 -12.52
N PRO A 31 -12.51 7.49 -12.30
CA PRO A 31 -12.98 7.07 -10.97
C PRO A 31 -12.09 5.98 -10.36
N ASP A 32 -11.90 5.95 -9.04
CA ASP A 32 -11.11 4.91 -8.34
C ASP A 32 -11.77 3.53 -8.39
N THR A 33 -13.04 3.47 -8.80
CA THR A 33 -13.79 2.24 -9.07
C THR A 33 -13.48 1.62 -10.43
N THR A 34 -12.54 2.20 -11.20
CA THR A 34 -12.04 1.67 -12.48
C THR A 34 -10.60 1.18 -12.34
N PRO A 35 -10.15 0.15 -13.09
CA PRO A 35 -8.78 -0.35 -12.97
C PRO A 35 -7.71 0.70 -13.34
N ASP A 36 -7.93 1.47 -14.40
CA ASP A 36 -7.07 2.58 -14.81
C ASP A 36 -7.08 3.72 -13.79
N GLY A 37 -8.24 4.05 -13.22
CA GLY A 37 -8.32 5.05 -12.16
C GLY A 37 -7.56 4.66 -10.89
N ALA A 38 -7.62 3.38 -10.49
CA ALA A 38 -6.81 2.85 -9.38
C ALA A 38 -5.31 2.87 -9.73
N TYR A 39 -4.93 2.40 -10.92
CA TYR A 39 -3.55 2.44 -11.41
C TYR A 39 -2.96 3.85 -11.40
N LEU A 40 -3.70 4.84 -11.91
CA LEU A 40 -3.23 6.22 -11.97
C LEU A 40 -3.04 6.81 -10.56
N ARG A 41 -3.85 6.42 -9.57
CA ARG A 41 -3.64 6.85 -8.17
C ARG A 41 -2.38 6.23 -7.57
N ILE A 42 -2.09 4.97 -7.89
CA ILE A 42 -0.82 4.33 -7.50
C ILE A 42 0.34 5.08 -8.15
N ALA A 43 0.25 5.38 -9.44
CA ALA A 43 1.29 6.13 -10.15
C ALA A 43 1.51 7.53 -9.56
N LEU A 44 0.42 8.25 -9.26
CA LEU A 44 0.46 9.56 -8.61
C LEU A 44 1.11 9.47 -7.23
N ALA A 45 0.63 8.57 -6.36
CA ALA A 45 1.19 8.36 -5.03
C ALA A 45 2.70 8.06 -5.08
N LEU A 46 3.13 7.27 -6.05
CA LEU A 46 4.54 6.93 -6.23
C LEU A 46 5.39 8.10 -6.73
N SER A 47 4.84 8.94 -7.61
CA SER A 47 5.50 10.17 -8.08
C SER A 47 5.66 11.22 -6.98
N GLU A 48 4.74 11.24 -6.02
CA GLU A 48 4.76 12.15 -4.87
C GLU A 48 5.49 11.57 -3.65
N HIS A 49 6.14 10.40 -3.78
CA HIS A 49 6.81 9.71 -2.68
C HIS A 49 5.90 9.46 -1.47
N ARG A 50 4.63 9.10 -1.75
CA ARG A 50 3.60 8.76 -0.77
C ARG A 50 3.27 7.28 -0.84
N GLU A 51 4.24 6.40 -0.56
CA GLU A 51 4.07 4.95 -0.66
C GLU A 51 2.91 4.43 0.21
N SER A 52 2.63 5.05 1.36
CA SER A 52 1.49 4.70 2.20
C SER A 52 0.14 4.92 1.51
N ALA A 53 0.03 5.88 0.58
CA ALA A 53 -1.21 6.14 -0.17
C ALA A 53 -1.51 5.06 -1.21
N ILE A 54 -0.52 4.26 -1.63
CA ILE A 54 -0.71 3.09 -2.50
C ILE A 54 -1.54 2.02 -1.80
N PHE A 55 -1.47 1.96 -0.46
CA PHE A 55 -2.13 0.93 0.36
C PHE A 55 -3.61 0.77 0.03
N ALA A 56 -4.34 1.87 -0.18
CA ALA A 56 -5.77 1.87 -0.49
C ALA A 56 -6.11 1.06 -1.77
N TYR A 57 -5.15 0.96 -2.69
CA TYR A 57 -5.26 0.29 -3.98
C TYR A 57 -4.50 -1.05 -4.02
N LEU A 58 -4.18 -1.62 -2.86
CA LEU A 58 -3.76 -3.03 -2.77
C LEU A 58 -4.98 -3.94 -2.72
N GLU A 59 -4.80 -5.21 -3.10
CA GLU A 59 -5.78 -6.25 -2.84
C GLU A 59 -6.10 -6.38 -1.34
N THR A 60 -7.32 -6.79 -1.01
CA THR A 60 -7.78 -6.97 0.37
C THR A 60 -6.83 -7.85 1.21
N ASP A 61 -6.34 -8.97 0.66
CA ASP A 61 -5.42 -9.86 1.37
C ASP A 61 -4.06 -9.21 1.68
N ALA A 62 -3.56 -8.37 0.77
CA ALA A 62 -2.34 -7.60 0.97
C ALA A 62 -2.52 -6.55 2.08
N GLN A 63 -3.70 -5.90 2.15
CA GLN A 63 -4.03 -4.96 3.21
C GLN A 63 -4.07 -5.66 4.58
N TRP A 64 -4.82 -6.77 4.68
CA TRP A 64 -4.92 -7.55 5.90
C TRP A 64 -3.57 -8.10 6.34
N ALA A 65 -2.76 -8.61 5.42
CA ALA A 65 -1.42 -9.08 5.73
C ALA A 65 -0.56 -7.99 6.39
N SER A 66 -0.63 -6.76 5.89
CA SER A 66 0.12 -5.64 6.48
C SER A 66 -0.37 -5.31 7.90
N PHE A 67 -1.68 -5.27 8.14
CA PHE A 67 -2.19 -5.08 9.51
C PHE A 67 -1.75 -6.20 10.44
N SER A 68 -1.89 -7.46 10.01
CA SER A 68 -1.52 -8.62 10.80
C SER A 68 -0.03 -8.65 11.15
N VAL A 69 0.86 -8.35 10.19
CA VAL A 69 2.31 -8.29 10.46
C VAL A 69 2.62 -7.26 11.55
N ARG A 70 2.08 -6.04 11.44
CA ARG A 70 2.27 -4.98 12.46
C ARG A 70 1.87 -5.50 13.84
N ASP A 71 0.67 -6.08 13.93
CA ASP A 71 0.11 -6.53 15.22
C ASP A 71 0.93 -7.65 15.85
N MET A 72 1.31 -8.65 15.04
CA MET A 72 2.15 -9.75 15.50
C MET A 72 3.53 -9.27 15.94
N ARG A 73 4.14 -8.32 15.21
CA ARG A 73 5.44 -7.73 15.57
C ARG A 73 5.36 -6.90 16.83
N ARG A 74 4.29 -6.13 17.00
CA ARG A 74 4.03 -5.36 18.23
C ARG A 74 3.86 -6.26 19.44
N GLU A 75 3.11 -7.34 19.30
CA GLU A 75 2.95 -8.32 20.36
C GLU A 75 4.28 -9.01 20.70
N ALA A 76 5.00 -9.49 19.68
CA ALA A 76 6.32 -10.11 19.84
C ALA A 76 7.29 -9.19 20.57
N ALA A 77 7.39 -7.91 20.17
CA ALA A 77 8.23 -6.92 20.84
C ALA A 77 7.79 -6.69 22.30
N GLY A 78 6.48 -6.72 22.58
CA GLY A 78 5.94 -6.64 23.94
C GLY A 78 6.42 -7.80 24.83
N LEU A 79 6.29 -9.04 24.33
CA LEU A 79 6.72 -10.25 25.04
C LEU A 79 8.23 -10.27 25.30
N VAL A 80 9.02 -9.86 24.30
CA VAL A 80 10.48 -9.77 24.44
C VAL A 80 10.86 -8.73 25.49
N ARG A 81 10.19 -7.58 25.56
CA ARG A 81 10.45 -6.58 26.62
C ARG A 81 10.08 -7.09 28.01
N SER A 82 8.96 -7.79 28.15
CA SER A 82 8.43 -8.18 29.46
C SER A 82 9.09 -9.42 30.05
N SER A 83 9.48 -10.37 29.21
CA SER A 83 9.75 -11.75 29.67
C SER A 83 11.17 -12.22 29.38
N TYR A 84 11.86 -11.67 28.38
CA TYR A 84 13.19 -12.14 28.02
C TYR A 84 14.27 -11.54 28.93
N PRO A 85 15.35 -12.29 29.22
CA PRO A 85 16.53 -11.75 29.90
C PRO A 85 17.26 -10.72 29.02
N ASP A 86 18.01 -9.83 29.66
CA ASP A 86 18.60 -8.65 28.99
C ASP A 86 19.46 -8.99 27.76
N GLY A 87 20.25 -10.06 27.83
CA GLY A 87 21.12 -10.48 26.73
C GLY A 87 20.35 -10.91 25.46
N GLU A 88 19.22 -11.59 25.61
CA GLU A 88 18.39 -11.98 24.46
C GLU A 88 17.48 -10.84 24.00
N ARG A 89 16.99 -10.02 24.95
CA ARG A 89 16.21 -8.82 24.66
C ARG A 89 16.96 -7.87 23.73
N GLN A 90 18.23 -7.59 24.03
CA GLN A 90 19.08 -6.70 23.21
C GLN A 90 19.32 -7.22 21.80
N LYS A 91 19.30 -8.54 21.58
CA LYS A 91 19.46 -9.15 20.26
C LYS A 91 18.17 -9.10 19.44
N LEU A 92 17.03 -9.39 20.07
CA LEU A 92 15.77 -9.60 19.35
C LEU A 92 15.01 -8.30 19.08
N LEU A 93 14.97 -7.37 20.04
CA LEU A 93 14.18 -6.13 19.88
C LEU A 93 14.52 -5.34 18.62
N PRO A 94 15.80 -5.11 18.25
CA PRO A 94 16.13 -4.36 17.04
C PRO A 94 15.53 -4.96 15.75
N THR A 95 15.28 -6.27 15.73
CA THR A 95 14.70 -6.96 14.56
C THR A 95 13.17 -6.84 14.48
N LEU A 96 12.52 -6.49 15.59
CA LEU A 96 11.06 -6.41 15.71
C LEU A 96 10.56 -4.97 15.75
N GLU A 97 11.37 -4.05 16.30
CA GLU A 97 10.90 -2.73 16.71
C GLU A 97 10.46 -1.83 15.57
N GLU A 98 11.14 -1.88 14.43
CA GLU A 98 10.79 -1.04 13.27
C GLU A 98 9.36 -1.36 12.77
N GLU A 99 9.05 -2.65 12.59
CA GLU A 99 7.72 -3.10 12.16
C GLU A 99 6.67 -2.96 13.26
N ALA A 100 7.05 -3.14 14.53
CA ALA A 100 6.17 -2.95 15.69
C ALA A 100 5.79 -1.48 15.93
N ALA A 101 6.70 -0.55 15.59
CA ALA A 101 6.55 0.89 15.76
C ALA A 101 5.65 1.54 14.69
N ALA A 102 5.47 0.89 13.54
CA ALA A 102 4.53 1.36 12.53
C ALA A 102 3.13 1.60 13.14
N LYS A 103 2.53 2.76 12.85
CA LYS A 103 1.23 3.17 13.39
C LYS A 103 0.12 2.26 12.90
N ASP A 104 0.13 1.92 11.61
CA ASP A 104 -0.93 1.16 10.93
C ASP A 104 -0.42 0.33 9.74
N GLY A 105 -1.35 -0.39 9.09
CA GLY A 105 -1.07 -1.19 7.90
C GLY A 105 -0.47 -0.37 6.74
N PRO A 106 -1.01 0.81 6.39
CA PRO A 106 -0.41 1.70 5.40
C PRO A 106 1.05 2.08 5.68
N GLU A 107 1.38 2.44 6.93
CA GLU A 107 2.76 2.78 7.30
C GLU A 107 3.68 1.55 7.24
N LEU A 108 3.22 0.39 7.73
CA LEU A 108 3.98 -0.85 7.59
C LEU A 108 4.19 -1.22 6.11
N PHE A 109 3.18 -1.05 5.27
CA PHE A 109 3.33 -1.27 3.83
C PHE A 109 4.39 -0.34 3.23
N ALA A 110 4.39 0.95 3.59
CA ALA A 110 5.40 1.89 3.11
C ALA A 110 6.82 1.45 3.52
N LEU A 111 6.99 1.02 4.77
CA LEU A 111 8.25 0.46 5.27
C LEU A 111 8.69 -0.76 4.44
N MET A 112 7.79 -1.73 4.25
CA MET A 112 8.07 -2.92 3.44
C MET A 112 8.35 -2.57 1.98
N ALA A 113 7.65 -1.58 1.42
CA ALA A 113 7.81 -1.16 0.04
C ALA A 113 9.19 -0.57 -0.24
N GLN A 114 9.78 0.10 0.75
CA GLN A 114 11.17 0.58 0.71
C GLN A 114 12.15 -0.59 0.88
N ARG A 115 12.03 -1.38 1.95
CA ARG A 115 12.96 -2.47 2.29
C ARG A 115 13.00 -3.58 1.24
N LYS A 116 11.87 -3.91 0.62
CA LYS A 116 11.73 -4.97 -0.39
C LYS A 116 11.77 -4.46 -1.83
N GLY A 117 11.96 -3.16 -2.03
CA GLY A 117 12.06 -2.56 -3.38
C GLY A 117 10.77 -2.57 -4.18
N PHE A 118 9.59 -2.65 -3.55
CA PHE A 118 8.30 -2.61 -4.25
C PHE A 118 8.11 -1.27 -4.97
N ALA A 119 8.44 -0.18 -4.28
CA ALA A 119 8.37 1.16 -4.84
C ALA A 119 9.31 1.30 -6.05
N ALA A 120 10.54 0.79 -5.95
CA ALA A 120 11.51 0.79 -7.04
C ALA A 120 11.03 -0.04 -8.24
N ARG A 121 10.46 -1.24 -7.98
CA ARG A 121 9.88 -2.12 -9.00
C ARG A 121 8.74 -1.43 -9.75
N LEU A 122 7.84 -0.75 -9.04
CA LEU A 122 6.80 0.06 -9.67
C LEU A 122 7.41 1.19 -10.50
N LYS A 123 8.26 2.04 -9.90
CA LYS A 123 8.85 3.23 -10.55
C LYS A 123 9.53 2.91 -11.88
N LYS A 124 10.21 1.77 -11.97
CA LYS A 124 10.92 1.32 -13.17
C LYS A 124 9.97 1.13 -14.37
N ASP A 125 8.81 0.53 -14.12
CA ASP A 125 7.95 0.00 -15.18
C ASP A 125 6.64 0.80 -15.39
N LEU A 126 6.38 1.81 -14.53
CA LEU A 126 5.25 2.72 -14.69
C LEU A 126 5.35 3.53 -15.98
N SER A 127 4.22 3.65 -16.69
CA SER A 127 4.03 4.57 -17.81
C SER A 127 2.54 4.82 -18.03
N GLY A 128 2.15 5.61 -19.03
CA GLY A 128 0.74 5.85 -19.32
C GLY A 128 -0.04 4.56 -19.59
N VAL A 129 -1.35 4.56 -19.36
CA VAL A 129 -2.21 3.41 -19.66
C VAL A 129 -2.41 3.30 -21.18
N GLN A 130 -2.12 2.13 -21.75
CA GLN A 130 -2.40 1.80 -23.15
C GLN A 130 -3.75 1.09 -23.31
N ALA A 131 -4.01 0.10 -22.46
CA ALA A 131 -5.23 -0.68 -22.51
C ALA A 131 -5.61 -1.18 -21.11
N VAL A 132 -6.90 -1.46 -20.92
CA VAL A 132 -7.42 -2.13 -19.74
C VAL A 132 -8.20 -3.34 -20.21
N GLU A 133 -7.81 -4.51 -19.73
CA GLU A 133 -8.48 -5.78 -20.01
C GLU A 133 -9.21 -6.24 -18.75
N ILE A 134 -10.54 -6.38 -18.80
CA ILE A 134 -11.37 -6.79 -17.67
C ILE A 134 -11.98 -8.15 -17.96
N GLN A 135 -11.87 -9.08 -17.01
CA GLN A 135 -12.44 -10.43 -17.05
C GLN A 135 -13.08 -10.73 -15.70
N GLY A 136 -14.39 -10.48 -15.58
CA GLY A 136 -15.13 -10.60 -14.32
C GLY A 136 -14.52 -9.70 -13.24
N ASP A 137 -14.07 -10.31 -12.14
CA ASP A 137 -13.45 -9.59 -11.01
C ASP A 137 -11.93 -9.44 -11.14
N ARG A 138 -11.35 -9.75 -12.31
CA ARG A 138 -9.94 -9.54 -12.61
C ARG A 138 -9.78 -8.49 -13.69
N ALA A 139 -8.72 -7.69 -13.57
CA ALA A 139 -8.34 -6.77 -14.62
C ALA A 139 -6.82 -6.77 -14.80
N SER A 140 -6.38 -6.36 -15.98
CA SER A 140 -4.97 -6.07 -16.29
C SER A 140 -4.90 -4.68 -16.90
N VAL A 141 -4.16 -3.78 -16.25
CA VAL A 141 -3.78 -2.50 -16.85
C VAL A 141 -2.48 -2.72 -17.62
N VAL A 142 -2.54 -2.53 -18.93
CA VAL A 142 -1.39 -2.61 -19.84
C VAL A 142 -0.86 -1.19 -20.03
N THR A 143 0.41 -0.98 -19.72
CA THR A 143 1.04 0.33 -19.88
C THR A 143 1.56 0.54 -21.30
N ALA A 144 1.86 1.79 -21.67
CA ALA A 144 2.44 2.15 -22.96
C ALA A 144 3.79 1.49 -23.23
N ARG A 145 4.51 1.06 -22.18
CA ARG A 145 5.75 0.27 -22.28
C ARG A 145 5.51 -1.24 -22.32
N GLY A 146 4.26 -1.70 -22.33
CA GLY A 146 3.89 -3.11 -22.40
C GLY A 146 3.83 -3.85 -21.05
N THR A 147 4.13 -3.17 -19.94
CA THR A 147 4.02 -3.78 -18.61
C THR A 147 2.56 -4.04 -18.24
N ARG A 148 2.28 -5.21 -17.66
CA ARG A 148 0.94 -5.60 -17.23
C ARG A 148 0.84 -5.57 -15.71
N TYR A 149 -0.06 -4.76 -15.19
CA TYR A 149 -0.36 -4.68 -13.77
C TYR A 149 -1.69 -5.41 -13.49
N PRO A 150 -1.67 -6.57 -12.81
CA PRO A 150 -2.87 -7.30 -12.45
C PRO A 150 -3.59 -6.64 -11.27
N PHE A 151 -4.91 -6.54 -11.41
CA PHE A 151 -5.83 -6.05 -10.40
C PHE A 151 -6.94 -7.06 -10.14
N ARG A 152 -7.48 -7.03 -8.92
CA ARG A 152 -8.69 -7.74 -8.52
C ARG A 152 -9.71 -6.75 -7.97
N ARG A 153 -10.97 -6.90 -8.36
CA ARG A 153 -12.08 -6.12 -7.82
C ARG A 153 -12.30 -6.49 -6.35
N ARG A 154 -12.39 -5.48 -5.49
CA ARG A 154 -12.68 -5.66 -4.06
C ARG A 154 -14.17 -5.45 -3.78
N GLU A 155 -14.61 -5.88 -2.60
CA GLU A 155 -15.99 -5.73 -2.12
C GLU A 155 -16.45 -4.27 -2.09
N ASN A 156 -15.55 -3.33 -1.78
CA ASN A 156 -15.83 -1.89 -1.78
C ASN A 156 -15.89 -1.26 -3.20
N GLY A 157 -15.76 -2.07 -4.26
CA GLY A 157 -15.80 -1.62 -5.65
C GLY A 157 -14.50 -1.06 -6.21
N ILE A 158 -13.45 -0.90 -5.39
CA ILE A 158 -12.12 -0.44 -5.83
C ILE A 158 -11.31 -1.62 -6.38
N TRP A 159 -10.45 -1.35 -7.35
CA TRP A 159 -9.53 -2.34 -7.90
C TRP A 159 -8.21 -2.36 -7.11
N GLY A 160 -7.87 -3.53 -6.57
CA GLY A 160 -6.66 -3.77 -5.79
C GLY A 160 -5.55 -4.42 -6.63
N LEU A 161 -4.37 -3.81 -6.64
CA LEU A 161 -3.16 -4.33 -7.25
C LEU A 161 -2.71 -5.62 -6.54
N THR A 162 -2.47 -6.69 -7.30
CA THR A 162 -2.21 -8.03 -6.74
C THR A 162 -0.74 -8.44 -6.76
N ILE A 163 0.15 -7.68 -7.39
CA ILE A 163 1.56 -8.09 -7.61
C ILE A 163 2.37 -8.26 -6.32
N PHE A 164 1.91 -7.71 -5.20
CA PHE A 164 2.57 -7.78 -3.90
C PHE A 164 1.85 -8.72 -2.93
N THR A 165 0.67 -9.25 -3.29
CA THR A 165 -0.17 -10.02 -2.36
C THR A 165 0.56 -11.25 -1.83
N ALA A 166 1.17 -12.05 -2.72
CA ALA A 166 1.88 -13.25 -2.32
C ALA A 166 3.04 -12.95 -1.35
N GLU A 167 3.80 -11.88 -1.63
CA GLU A 167 4.93 -11.48 -0.78
C GLU A 167 4.47 -10.98 0.59
N LEU A 168 3.42 -10.16 0.65
CA LEU A 168 2.86 -9.65 1.91
C LEU A 168 2.23 -10.77 2.74
N VAL A 169 1.50 -11.69 2.11
CA VAL A 169 0.95 -12.88 2.76
C VAL A 169 2.06 -13.79 3.29
N ALA A 170 3.17 -13.94 2.55
CA ALA A 170 4.33 -14.68 3.03
C ALA A 170 4.97 -14.03 4.26
N GLU A 171 5.07 -12.70 4.31
CA GLU A 171 5.55 -11.98 5.50
C GLU A 171 4.61 -12.15 6.69
N ARG A 172 3.29 -12.09 6.48
CA ARG A 172 2.32 -12.42 7.53
C ARG A 172 2.56 -13.82 8.08
N ASN A 173 2.71 -14.81 7.22
CA ASN A 173 2.93 -16.19 7.66
C ASN A 173 4.27 -16.35 8.39
N ARG A 174 5.31 -15.59 8.01
CA ARG A 174 6.59 -15.54 8.75
C ARG A 174 6.41 -14.93 10.13
N ALA A 175 5.81 -13.74 10.21
CA ALA A 175 5.57 -13.05 11.48
C ALA A 175 4.72 -13.89 12.45
N ALA A 176 3.75 -14.66 11.96
CA ALA A 176 2.96 -15.59 12.76
C ALA A 176 3.82 -16.69 13.40
N ARG A 177 4.70 -17.33 12.63
CA ARG A 177 5.63 -18.35 13.14
C ARG A 177 6.62 -17.78 14.13
N ASP A 178 7.17 -16.60 13.82
CA ASP A 178 8.11 -15.92 14.72
C ASP A 178 7.44 -15.61 16.07
N LEU A 179 6.20 -15.12 16.05
CA LEU A 179 5.44 -14.82 17.26
C LEU A 179 5.15 -16.07 18.10
N GLU A 180 4.83 -17.21 17.48
CA GLU A 180 4.62 -18.48 18.19
C GLU A 180 5.87 -18.95 18.94
N VAL A 181 7.03 -18.87 18.28
CA VAL A 181 8.32 -19.18 18.91
C VAL A 181 8.59 -18.22 20.07
N ILE A 182 8.35 -16.92 19.86
CA ILE A 182 8.58 -15.90 20.88
C ILE A 182 7.66 -16.08 22.10
N ARG A 183 6.38 -16.38 21.88
CA ARG A 183 5.43 -16.68 22.96
C ARG A 183 5.90 -17.86 23.81
N THR A 184 6.26 -18.96 23.16
CA THR A 184 6.72 -20.18 23.85
C THR A 184 7.94 -19.89 24.73
N ALA A 185 8.94 -19.21 24.17
CA ALA A 185 10.14 -18.83 24.91
C ALA A 185 9.87 -17.81 26.03
N ALA A 186 8.99 -16.83 25.79
CA ALA A 186 8.56 -15.87 26.82
C ALA A 186 7.95 -16.57 28.03
N GLU A 187 7.12 -17.59 27.81
CA GLU A 187 6.54 -18.39 28.89
C GLU A 187 7.60 -19.18 29.67
N ASP A 188 8.59 -19.76 28.97
CA ASP A 188 9.69 -20.47 29.62
C ASP A 188 10.53 -19.55 30.50
N TYR A 189 10.90 -18.37 30.00
CA TYR A 189 11.62 -17.38 30.80
C TYR A 189 10.78 -16.90 32.00
N ALA A 190 9.49 -16.66 31.80
CA ALA A 190 8.60 -16.27 32.89
C ALA A 190 8.48 -17.36 33.97
N ARG A 191 8.44 -18.64 33.58
CA ARG A 191 8.46 -19.78 34.50
C ARG A 191 9.78 -19.89 35.25
N ALA A 192 10.91 -19.70 34.58
CA ALA A 192 12.23 -19.73 35.19
C ALA A 192 12.39 -18.61 36.23
N ALA A 193 12.03 -17.36 35.86
CA ALA A 193 12.10 -16.21 36.77
C ALA A 193 11.25 -16.41 38.05
N LYS A 194 10.04 -16.99 37.92
CA LYS A 194 9.20 -17.34 39.07
C LYS A 194 9.81 -18.42 39.97
N ARG A 195 10.57 -19.36 39.42
CA ARG A 195 11.26 -20.41 40.19
C ARG A 195 12.45 -19.83 40.95
N ASP A 196 13.21 -18.94 40.34
CA ASP A 196 14.38 -18.32 40.97
C ASP A 196 13.96 -17.34 42.08
N GLY A 197 12.88 -16.58 41.88
CA GLY A 197 12.32 -15.70 42.90
C GLY A 197 11.65 -16.41 44.09
N ARG A 198 11.38 -17.73 44.00
CA ARG A 198 10.88 -18.56 45.13
C ARG A 198 12.00 -19.22 45.93
N ARG A 199 13.24 -19.17 45.45
CA ARG A 199 14.43 -19.74 46.11
C ARG A 199 15.21 -18.72 46.93
N GLN A 200 14.82 -17.44 46.87
CA GLN A 200 15.30 -16.37 47.75
C GLN A 200 14.31 -16.17 48.90
#